data_AF-A0A3N5SAZ1-F1
#
_entry.id   AF-A0A3N5SAZ1-F1
#
_cell.length_a   1.000
_cell.length_b   1.000
_cell.length_c   1.000
_cell.angle_alpha   90.00
_cell.angle_beta   90.00
_cell.angle_gamma   90.00
#
_symmetry.space_group_name_H-M   'P 1'
#
loop_
_entity.id
_entity.type
_entity.pdbx_description
1 polymer ?
#
loop_
_entity_poly.entity_id
_entity_poly.type
_entity_poly.pdbx_seq_one_letter_code
_entity_poly.pdbx_strand_id
1 'polypeptide(L)'
;MANRRQNEKEYPNWEDMPGGGRRYWRDRKGQVSGLQCIIKIVDADENTLQVVQQIFNDNGDLVEYHQKFPEDTGHQIIQRDNNEPGDNDDHPQAR
;
A
#
# COMPACT_ATOMS: atom_id res chain seq x y z
N MET A 1 -3.78 -16.88 -10.76
CA MET A 1 -3.29 -15.51 -11.04
C MET A 1 -4.34 -14.79 -11.86
N ALA A 2 -4.55 -13.50 -11.62
CA ALA A 2 -5.50 -12.70 -12.39
C ALA A 2 -4.88 -12.34 -13.74
N ASN A 3 -5.65 -12.43 -14.82
CA ASN A 3 -5.20 -12.04 -16.16
C ASN A 3 -5.20 -10.52 -16.32
N ARG A 4 -4.54 -10.01 -17.36
CA ARG A 4 -4.42 -8.57 -17.67
C ARG A 4 -5.74 -7.81 -17.54
N ARG A 5 -6.80 -8.31 -18.19
CA ARG A 5 -8.12 -7.66 -18.19
C ARG A 5 -8.75 -7.60 -16.80
N GLN A 6 -8.51 -8.59 -15.95
CA GLN A 6 -8.94 -8.57 -14.54
C GLN A 6 -8.13 -7.56 -13.73
N ASN A 7 -6.81 -7.50 -13.92
CA ASN A 7 -5.95 -6.51 -13.27
C ASN A 7 -6.36 -5.08 -13.66
N GLU A 8 -6.57 -4.80 -14.95
CA GLU A 8 -7.03 -3.48 -15.44
C GLU A 8 -8.41 -3.07 -14.92
N LYS A 9 -9.28 -4.05 -14.61
CA LYS A 9 -10.60 -3.79 -14.00
C LYS A 9 -10.49 -3.45 -12.52
N GLU A 10 -9.59 -4.13 -11.81
CA GLU A 10 -9.41 -3.95 -10.36
C GLU A 10 -8.52 -2.73 -10.03
N TYR A 11 -7.58 -2.43 -10.92
CA TYR A 11 -6.61 -1.36 -10.82
C TYR A 11 -6.78 -0.43 -12.03
N PRO A 12 -7.49 0.70 -11.86
CA PRO A 12 -7.81 1.59 -12.97
C PRO A 12 -6.57 2.28 -13.54
N ASN A 13 -5.50 2.36 -12.75
CA ASN A 13 -4.24 2.94 -13.16
C ASN A 13 -3.21 1.83 -13.36
N TRP A 14 -2.48 1.92 -14.47
CA TRP A 14 -1.39 1.01 -14.77
C TRP A 14 -0.41 1.64 -15.74
N GLU A 15 0.80 1.10 -15.77
CA GLU A 15 1.82 1.45 -16.76
C GLU A 15 2.67 0.23 -17.10
N ASP A 16 3.18 0.20 -18.32
CA ASP A 16 4.11 -0.82 -18.78
C ASP A 16 5.50 -0.57 -18.17
N MET A 17 6.12 -1.62 -17.65
CA MET A 17 7.48 -1.56 -17.11
C MET A 17 8.50 -2.09 -18.14
N PRO A 18 9.77 -1.65 -18.05
CA PRO A 18 10.86 -2.26 -18.79
C PRO A 18 10.89 -3.79 -18.56
N GLY A 19 11.03 -4.57 -19.63
CA GLY A 19 10.99 -6.03 -19.56
C GLY A 19 9.61 -6.66 -19.81
N GLY A 20 8.61 -5.87 -20.20
CA GLY A 20 7.29 -6.36 -20.62
C GLY A 20 6.32 -6.63 -19.47
N GLY A 21 6.77 -6.43 -18.23
CA GLY A 21 5.91 -6.44 -17.05
C GLY A 21 5.03 -5.20 -16.94
N ARG A 22 4.22 -5.14 -15.89
CA ARG A 22 3.27 -4.06 -15.68
C ARG A 22 3.13 -3.70 -14.21
N ARG A 23 3.04 -2.41 -13.94
CA ARG A 23 2.75 -1.87 -12.62
C ARG A 23 1.31 -1.39 -12.61
N TYR A 24 0.48 -2.01 -11.81
CA TYR A 24 -0.90 -1.65 -11.56
C TYR A 24 -0.99 -0.92 -10.22
N TRP A 25 -1.82 0.12 -10.12
CA TRP A 25 -2.14 0.71 -8.84
C TRP A 25 -3.57 1.21 -8.76
N ARG A 26 -4.05 1.32 -7.52
CA ARG A 26 -5.33 1.94 -7.24
C ARG A 26 -5.23 2.76 -5.97
N ASP A 27 -5.86 3.92 -6.03
CA ASP A 27 -5.90 4.85 -4.91
C ASP A 27 -7.27 4.75 -4.24
N ARG A 28 -7.26 4.66 -2.92
CA ARG A 28 -8.46 4.69 -2.08
C ARG A 28 -8.29 5.80 -1.06
N LYS A 29 -9.20 6.76 -1.07
CA LYS A 29 -9.26 7.77 -0.01
C LYS A 29 -9.61 7.08 1.31
N GLY A 30 -8.86 7.38 2.37
CA GLY A 30 -9.19 6.95 3.72
C GLY A 30 -10.55 7.50 4.15
N GLN A 31 -11.20 6.85 5.13
CA GLN A 31 -12.51 7.30 5.61
C GLN A 31 -12.46 8.64 6.37
N VAL A 32 -11.31 8.98 6.96
CA VAL A 32 -11.14 10.17 7.81
C VAL A 32 -10.09 11.11 7.24
N SER A 33 -8.92 10.57 6.89
CA SER A 33 -7.80 11.29 6.26
C SER A 33 -6.90 10.30 5.53
N GLY A 34 -6.03 10.83 4.68
CA GLY A 34 -4.99 10.07 3.99
C GLY A 34 -5.45 9.35 2.73
N LEU A 35 -4.45 8.81 2.02
CA LEU A 35 -4.61 8.08 0.78
C LEU A 35 -3.97 6.70 0.91
N GLN A 36 -4.74 5.65 0.69
CA GLN A 36 -4.20 4.30 0.56
C GLN A 36 -3.98 3.99 -0.93
N CYS A 37 -2.73 3.76 -1.31
CA CYS A 37 -2.37 3.26 -2.63
C CYS A 37 -2.01 1.78 -2.54
N ILE A 38 -2.68 0.93 -3.31
CA ILE A 38 -2.27 -0.48 -3.46
C ILE A 38 -1.60 -0.60 -4.82
N ILE A 39 -0.35 -1.08 -4.82
CA ILE A 39 0.45 -1.28 -6.02
C ILE A 39 0.70 -2.77 -6.19
N LYS A 40 0.46 -3.27 -7.39
CA LYS A 40 0.71 -4.64 -7.81
C LYS A 40 1.63 -4.64 -9.03
N ILE A 41 2.75 -5.34 -8.93
CA ILE A 41 3.73 -5.48 -10.00
C ILE A 41 3.67 -6.90 -10.54
N VAL A 42 3.60 -7.03 -11.86
CA VAL A 42 3.62 -8.31 -12.57
C VAL A 42 4.70 -8.35 -13.65
N ASP A 43 5.12 -9.55 -14.03
CA ASP A 43 5.97 -9.78 -15.21
C ASP A 43 5.17 -9.81 -16.52
N ALA A 44 5.83 -10.11 -17.64
CA ALA A 44 5.22 -10.16 -18.97
C ALA A 44 4.14 -11.23 -19.13
N ASP A 45 4.18 -12.27 -18.29
CA ASP A 45 3.22 -13.37 -18.25
C ASP A 45 2.11 -13.12 -17.22
N GLU A 46 2.03 -11.90 -16.66
CA GLU A 46 1.11 -11.49 -15.60
C GLU A 46 1.32 -12.26 -14.27
N ASN A 47 2.49 -12.87 -14.07
CA ASN A 47 2.86 -13.44 -12.78
C ASN A 47 3.12 -12.31 -11.79
N THR A 48 2.51 -12.39 -10.62
CA THR A 48 2.69 -11.36 -9.58
C THR A 48 4.10 -11.46 -9.00
N LEU A 49 4.85 -10.37 -9.13
CA LEU A 49 6.21 -10.23 -8.60
C LEU A 49 6.19 -9.55 -7.23
N GLN A 50 5.30 -8.56 -7.04
CA GLN A 50 5.25 -7.77 -5.83
C GLN A 50 3.85 -7.21 -5.59
N VAL A 51 3.44 -7.15 -4.32
CA VAL A 51 2.24 -6.44 -3.89
C VAL A 51 2.61 -5.59 -2.68
N VAL A 52 2.38 -4.28 -2.78
CA VAL A 52 2.64 -3.34 -1.71
C VAL A 52 1.43 -2.46 -1.47
N GLN A 53 1.25 -2.08 -0.22
CA GLN A 53 0.29 -1.10 0.21
C GLN A 53 1.04 0.08 0.81
N GLN A 54 0.70 1.27 0.35
CA GLN A 54 1.25 2.53 0.81
C GLN A 54 0.13 3.37 1.39
N ILE A 55 0.36 3.96 2.55
CA ILE A 55 -0.54 4.93 3.17
C ILE A 55 0.16 6.27 3.18
N PHE A 56 -0.50 7.26 2.61
CA PHE A 56 -0.05 8.65 2.60
C PHE A 56 -0.92 9.47 3.54
N ASN A 57 -0.34 10.48 4.20
CA ASN A 57 -1.11 11.48 4.93
C ASN A 57 -1.76 12.50 3.96
N ASP A 58 -2.46 13.47 4.52
CA ASP A 58 -3.15 14.52 3.75
C ASP A 58 -2.18 15.47 3.01
N ASN A 59 -0.92 15.54 3.46
CA ASN A 59 0.13 16.31 2.79
C ASN A 59 0.73 15.57 1.59
N GLY A 60 0.39 14.28 1.40
CA GLY A 60 0.94 13.41 0.37
C GLY A 60 2.26 12.73 0.76
N ASP A 61 2.65 12.78 2.04
CA ASP A 61 3.82 12.09 2.55
C ASP A 61 3.49 10.63 2.88
N LEU A 62 4.39 9.70 2.53
CA LEU A 62 4.25 8.29 2.85
C LEU A 62 4.45 8.07 4.36
N VAL A 63 3.39 7.68 5.05
CA VAL A 63 3.41 7.42 6.51
C VAL A 63 3.53 5.94 6.83
N GLU A 64 3.01 5.05 5.98
CA GLU A 64 3.09 3.61 6.19
C GLU A 64 3.34 2.86 4.87
N TYR A 65 4.19 1.84 4.94
CA TYR A 65 4.47 0.91 3.86
C TYR A 65 4.27 -0.53 4.35
N HIS A 66 3.52 -1.33 3.60
CA HIS A 66 3.31 -2.75 3.88
C HIS A 66 3.56 -3.56 2.62
N GLN A 67 4.65 -4.32 2.58
CA GLN A 67 4.86 -5.33 1.56
C GLN A 67 4.07 -6.58 1.92
N LYS A 68 3.15 -7.00 1.04
CA LYS A 68 2.30 -8.19 1.22
C LYS A 68 2.82 -9.40 0.45
N PHE A 69 3.59 -9.17 -0.62
CA PHE A 69 4.14 -10.21 -1.49
C PHE A 69 5.47 -9.72 -2.10
N PRO A 70 6.48 -10.59 -2.31
CA PRO A 70 6.48 -12.05 -2.12
C PRO A 70 6.53 -12.50 -0.67
N GLU A 71 7.18 -11.73 0.19
CA GLU A 71 7.24 -11.95 1.64
C GLU A 71 6.49 -10.82 2.34
N ASP A 72 5.61 -11.19 3.27
CA ASP A 72 4.85 -10.23 4.08
C ASP A 72 5.77 -9.66 5.16
N THR A 73 6.13 -8.38 5.03
CA THR A 73 7.02 -7.69 5.98
C THR A 73 6.27 -7.07 7.15
N GLY A 74 4.94 -7.17 7.18
CA GLY A 74 4.09 -6.42 8.08
C GLY A 74 4.05 -4.91 7.77
N HIS A 75 3.33 -4.18 8.62
CA HIS A 75 3.19 -2.73 8.54
C HIS A 75 4.47 -2.05 9.02
N GLN A 76 5.11 -1.26 8.15
CA GLN A 76 6.26 -0.44 8.49
C GLN A 76 5.84 1.03 8.50
N ILE A 77 5.83 1.63 9.69
CA ILE A 77 5.57 3.06 9.86
C ILE A 77 6.84 3.82 9.44
N ILE A 78 6.73 4.61 8.38
CA ILE A 78 7.82 5.40 7.80
C ILE A 78 7.91 6.77 8.47
N GLN A 79 6.76 7.42 8.68
CA GLN A 79 6.63 8.66 9.43
C GLN A 79 5.44 8.54 10.37
N ARG A 80 5.69 8.81 11.66
CA ARG A 80 4.59 9.12 12.57
C ARG A 80 4.09 10.50 12.17
N ASP A 81 2.83 10.60 11.76
CA ASP A 81 2.20 11.90 11.59
C ASP A 81 2.24 12.56 12.98
N ASN A 82 2.94 13.69 13.12
CA ASN A 82 3.06 14.40 14.41
C ASN A 82 1.71 14.96 14.92
N ASN A 83 0.60 14.60 14.27
CA ASN A 83 -0.76 15.06 14.55
C ASN A 83 -1.67 13.96 15.12
N GLU A 84 -1.14 12.80 15.50
CA GLU A 84 -1.88 11.86 16.37
C GLU A 84 -1.84 12.38 17.82
N PRO A 85 -3.00 12.55 18.50
CA PRO A 85 -3.00 12.74 19.95
C PRO A 85 -2.39 11.47 20.53
N GLY A 86 -1.21 11.60 21.14
CA GLY A 86 -0.44 10.47 21.63
C GLY A 86 -1.33 9.46 22.35
N ASP A 87 -1.21 8.20 21.96
CA ASP A 87 -1.69 7.06 22.74
C ASP A 87 -1.17 7.25 24.18
N ASN A 88 -2.02 7.84 25.02
CA ASN A 88 -1.93 7.65 26.46
C ASN A 88 -2.41 6.21 26.68
N ASP A 89 -1.52 5.26 26.40
CA ASP A 89 -1.53 3.94 27.02
C ASP A 89 -1.34 4.17 28.53
N ASP A 90 -2.41 4.66 29.19
CA ASP A 90 -2.60 4.53 30.61
C ASP A 90 -2.79 3.03 30.87
N HIS A 91 -1.66 2.34 31.01
CA HIS A 91 -1.60 1.04 31.64
C HIS A 91 -1.71 1.28 33.16
N PRO A 92 -2.86 1.02 33.82
CA PRO A 92 -2.83 0.86 35.26
C PRO A 92 -2.06 -0.43 35.55
N GLN A 93 -0.81 -0.31 35.99
CA GLN A 93 -0.15 -1.41 36.69
C GLN A 93 -0.92 -1.65 38.00
N ALA A 94 -1.80 -2.64 37.98
CA ALA A 94 -2.42 -3.18 39.18
C ALA A 94 -1.32 -3.82 40.04
N ARG A 95 -1.36 -3.46 41.32
CA ARG A 95 -0.40 -3.79 42.37
C ARG A 95 -0.54 -5.23 42.87
#